data_AF-A0A1V4Q0M8-F1
#
_entry.id   AF-A0A1V4Q0M8-F1
#
_cell.length_a   1.000
_cell.length_b   1.000
_cell.length_c   1.000
_cell.angle_alpha   90.00
_cell.angle_beta   90.00
_cell.angle_gamma   90.00
#
_symmetry.space_group_name_H-M   'P 1'
#
loop_
_entity.id
_entity.type
_entity.pdbx_description
1 polymer ?
#
loop_
_entity_poly.entity_id
_entity_poly.type
_entity_poly.pdbx_seq_one_letter_code
_entity_poly.pdbx_strand_id
1 'polypeptide(L)'
;MGKYRGGQKPWEKDDPKGRRLDPGQYAELNAVFYTADPVEFIRMRIESLSLMASTDEQLGSLFEANRIVGAAHFGPMPPPPLDARQRYIRMEAVMIANHASETLLRLFFAHVEHPECPWLGMSASTNFGEYKGKVATALDRGFDREAIATVFLGGVGRVDSVVQLTDAEFEDAIDGLQLLLTDCANRVLDDAFLYNAVKHGVSAVAVDDDEAKMTWQPLNGEPEIIHEGPTHVYLHKAASHNAAKTEAHWWLTMEDSNPGRELSVSVLITRALGSLWDVARRRYLGESGTINYVSNGAVGMTVYGITMGAMNRLKRAVHELVKAKSDGTVDGSQHHVVPYDIPREWSLAGAAAAVEERTVALPARERDRQVYSTGELSFLPITPRGFQRGG
;
A
#
# COMPACT_ATOMS: atom_id res chain seq x y z
N MET A 1 1.98 -27.32 9.97
CA MET A 1 1.22 -27.35 8.69
C MET A 1 -0.18 -26.84 8.97
N GLY A 2 -0.41 -25.53 8.80
CA GLY A 2 -1.71 -24.90 9.05
C GLY A 2 -2.74 -25.34 8.02
N LYS A 3 -3.93 -25.74 8.48
CA LYS A 3 -5.07 -26.05 7.60
C LYS A 3 -5.57 -24.76 6.96
N TYR A 4 -5.47 -24.68 5.64
CA TYR A 4 -6.13 -23.68 4.81
C TYR A 4 -7.64 -23.69 5.10
N ARG A 5 -8.21 -22.54 5.50
CA ARG A 5 -9.65 -22.38 5.81
C ARG A 5 -10.49 -21.98 4.57
N GLY A 6 -9.94 -22.04 3.36
CA GLY A 6 -10.54 -21.45 2.15
C GLY A 6 -10.92 -22.44 1.03
N GLY A 7 -11.53 -23.59 1.31
CA GLY A 7 -11.98 -24.51 0.26
C GLY A 7 -10.84 -25.11 -0.58
N GLN A 8 -11.11 -25.51 -1.82
CA GLN A 8 -10.11 -26.07 -2.74
C GLN A 8 -9.56 -24.97 -3.65
N LYS A 9 -8.24 -24.89 -3.85
CA LYS A 9 -7.62 -23.81 -4.64
C LYS A 9 -8.08 -23.88 -6.10
N PRO A 10 -8.20 -22.74 -6.82
CA PRO A 10 -8.69 -22.75 -8.20
C PRO A 10 -7.92 -23.68 -9.14
N TRP A 11 -6.60 -23.77 -8.99
CA TRP A 11 -5.71 -24.63 -9.80
C TRP A 11 -5.60 -26.08 -9.31
N GLU A 12 -6.20 -26.41 -8.17
CA GLU A 12 -6.36 -27.80 -7.69
C GLU A 12 -7.66 -28.44 -8.21
N LYS A 13 -8.51 -27.66 -8.88
CA LYS A 13 -9.71 -28.15 -9.56
C LYS A 13 -9.35 -28.68 -10.94
N ASP A 14 -10.07 -29.71 -11.36
CA ASP A 14 -9.95 -30.23 -12.70
C ASP A 14 -10.43 -29.17 -13.71
N ASP A 15 -9.66 -29.00 -14.78
CA ASP A 15 -10.08 -28.21 -15.93
C ASP A 15 -11.26 -28.89 -16.66
N PRO A 16 -11.88 -28.25 -17.67
CA PRO A 16 -12.98 -28.88 -18.41
C PRO A 16 -12.64 -30.21 -19.10
N LYS A 17 -11.35 -30.59 -19.15
CA LYS A 17 -10.87 -31.86 -19.70
C LYS A 17 -10.45 -32.86 -18.61
N GLY A 18 -10.71 -32.59 -17.33
CA GLY A 18 -10.37 -33.49 -16.23
C GLY A 18 -8.90 -33.44 -15.80
N ARG A 19 -8.16 -32.38 -16.13
CA ARG A 19 -6.72 -32.26 -15.85
C ARG A 19 -6.46 -31.28 -14.71
N ARG A 20 -5.40 -31.53 -13.92
CA ARG A 20 -4.93 -30.62 -12.86
C ARG A 20 -3.60 -30.00 -13.23
N LEU A 21 -3.33 -28.83 -12.65
CA LEU A 21 -2.01 -28.23 -12.73
C LEU A 21 -1.01 -29.12 -11.98
N ASP A 22 0.10 -29.47 -12.63
CA ASP A 22 1.15 -30.31 -12.05
C ASP A 22 1.98 -29.51 -11.02
N PRO A 23 2.01 -29.93 -9.74
CA PRO A 23 2.84 -29.30 -8.72
C PRO A 23 4.35 -29.30 -9.03
N GLY A 24 4.83 -30.18 -9.90
CA GLY A 24 6.22 -30.22 -10.35
C GLY A 24 6.69 -28.89 -10.97
N GLN A 25 5.76 -28.07 -11.47
CA GLN A 25 6.04 -26.77 -12.08
C GLN A 25 6.25 -25.64 -11.07
N TYR A 26 5.87 -25.81 -9.81
CA TYR A 26 5.86 -24.70 -8.83
C TYR A 26 7.25 -24.15 -8.54
N ALA A 27 8.27 -25.01 -8.52
CA ALA A 27 9.66 -24.56 -8.35
C ALA A 27 10.12 -23.66 -9.51
N GLU A 28 9.78 -24.03 -10.75
CA GLU A 28 10.08 -23.21 -11.94
C GLU A 28 9.29 -21.90 -11.95
N LEU A 29 8.00 -21.94 -11.60
CA LEU A 29 7.16 -20.75 -11.47
C LEU A 29 7.71 -19.77 -10.43
N ASN A 30 8.12 -20.27 -9.26
CA ASN A 30 8.73 -19.43 -8.23
C ASN A 30 10.08 -18.87 -8.72
N ALA A 31 10.92 -19.68 -9.35
CA ALA A 31 12.19 -19.23 -9.91
C ALA A 31 12.00 -18.07 -10.90
N VAL A 32 11.00 -18.15 -11.77
CA VAL A 32 10.64 -17.07 -12.70
C VAL A 32 10.11 -15.86 -11.93
N PHE A 33 9.14 -16.06 -11.03
CA PHE A 33 8.46 -14.97 -10.33
C PHE A 33 9.43 -14.09 -9.53
N TYR A 34 10.40 -14.71 -8.86
CA TYR A 34 11.38 -14.02 -8.02
C TYR A 34 12.61 -13.50 -8.78
N THR A 35 12.63 -13.55 -10.12
CA THR A 35 13.63 -12.82 -10.91
C THR A 35 13.35 -11.32 -10.99
N ALA A 36 12.10 -10.90 -10.76
CA ALA A 36 11.70 -9.50 -10.77
C ALA A 36 11.98 -8.80 -9.43
N ASP A 37 11.89 -7.46 -9.41
CA ASP A 37 11.82 -6.65 -8.19
C ASP A 37 10.48 -5.90 -8.16
N PRO A 38 9.48 -6.35 -7.38
CA PRO A 38 8.17 -5.68 -7.32
C PRO A 38 8.25 -4.29 -6.67
N VAL A 39 9.34 -3.98 -5.97
CA VAL A 39 9.55 -2.68 -5.31
C VAL A 39 10.00 -1.63 -6.31
N GLU A 40 10.71 -2.03 -7.37
CA GLU A 40 11.29 -1.14 -8.37
C GLU A 40 10.26 -0.17 -8.94
N PHE A 41 9.10 -0.66 -9.37
CA PHE A 41 8.06 0.19 -9.96
C PHE A 41 7.56 1.28 -9.00
N ILE A 42 7.29 0.93 -7.73
CA ILE A 42 6.78 1.88 -6.73
C ILE A 42 7.87 2.90 -6.38
N ARG A 43 9.10 2.44 -6.17
CA ARG A 43 10.26 3.28 -5.88
C ARG A 43 10.53 4.29 -7.01
N MET A 44 10.51 3.83 -8.27
CA MET A 44 10.67 4.71 -9.43
C MET A 44 9.58 5.78 -9.50
N ARG A 45 8.33 5.47 -9.11
CA ARG A 45 7.26 6.47 -9.02
C ARG A 45 7.48 7.48 -7.89
N ILE A 46 7.92 7.03 -6.72
CA ILE A 46 8.26 7.91 -5.59
C ILE A 46 9.39 8.86 -5.99
N GLU A 47 10.47 8.32 -6.57
CA GLU A 47 11.63 9.10 -7.04
C GLU A 47 11.22 10.10 -8.12
N SER A 48 10.46 9.67 -9.13
CA SER A 48 9.95 10.55 -10.19
C SER A 48 9.06 11.66 -9.64
N LEU A 49 8.21 11.35 -8.65
CA LEU A 49 7.37 12.37 -8.01
C LEU A 49 8.19 13.35 -7.17
N SER A 50 9.24 12.88 -6.50
CA SER A 50 10.10 13.72 -5.68
C SER A 50 10.79 14.83 -6.49
N LEU A 51 11.09 14.57 -7.77
CA LEU A 51 11.62 15.59 -8.69
C LEU A 51 10.63 16.74 -8.89
N MET A 52 9.32 16.47 -8.85
CA MET A 52 8.32 17.53 -9.00
C MET A 52 8.28 18.47 -7.79
N ALA A 53 8.89 18.09 -6.65
CA ALA A 53 9.06 18.95 -5.49
C ALA A 53 10.33 19.83 -5.55
N SER A 54 11.20 19.65 -6.55
CA SER A 54 12.42 20.44 -6.74
C SER A 54 12.13 21.90 -7.15
N THR A 55 13.12 22.78 -7.08
CA THR A 55 12.98 24.16 -7.54
C THR A 55 12.97 24.25 -9.07
N ASP A 56 12.45 25.35 -9.63
CA ASP A 56 12.47 25.58 -11.09
C ASP A 56 13.89 25.59 -11.64
N GLU A 57 14.85 26.13 -10.88
CA GLU A 57 16.28 26.14 -11.24
C GLU A 57 16.84 24.71 -11.35
N GLN A 58 16.50 23.84 -10.39
CA GLN A 58 16.91 22.43 -10.40
C GLN A 58 16.28 21.65 -11.57
N LEU A 59 15.04 22.00 -11.94
CA LEU A 59 14.32 21.35 -13.04
C LEU A 59 14.71 21.87 -14.42
N GLY A 60 15.20 23.11 -14.53
CA GLY A 60 15.46 23.79 -15.80
C GLY A 60 16.29 22.94 -16.76
N SER A 61 17.45 22.46 -16.32
CA SER A 61 18.35 21.66 -17.16
C SER A 61 17.74 20.33 -17.63
N LEU A 62 16.91 19.68 -16.82
CA LEU A 62 16.21 18.42 -17.17
C LEU A 62 15.11 18.63 -18.21
N PHE A 63 14.50 19.83 -18.20
CA PHE A 63 13.39 20.20 -19.06
C PHE A 63 13.84 20.86 -20.38
N GLU A 64 15.04 21.42 -20.42
CA GLU A 64 15.70 21.91 -21.62
C GLU A 64 16.27 20.78 -22.50
N ALA A 65 16.44 19.57 -21.95
CA ALA A 65 16.96 18.43 -22.69
C ALA A 65 15.90 17.84 -23.65
N ASN A 66 16.36 17.41 -24.83
CA ASN A 66 15.57 16.53 -25.69
C ASN A 66 15.40 15.17 -25.02
N ARG A 67 14.16 14.68 -24.93
CA ARG A 67 13.82 13.39 -24.33
C ARG A 67 13.07 12.53 -25.33
N ILE A 68 13.39 11.23 -25.36
CA ILE A 68 12.82 10.26 -26.30
C ILE A 68 12.29 9.08 -25.50
N VAL A 69 11.04 8.70 -25.77
CA VAL A 69 10.44 7.47 -25.23
C VAL A 69 9.87 6.67 -26.40
N GLY A 70 10.60 5.64 -26.83
CA GLY A 70 10.27 4.90 -28.04
C GLY A 70 10.28 5.83 -29.27
N ALA A 71 9.13 6.02 -29.90
CA ALA A 71 8.96 6.95 -31.02
C ALA A 71 8.50 8.36 -30.62
N ALA A 72 8.13 8.58 -29.35
CA ALA A 72 7.67 9.87 -28.86
C ALA A 72 8.88 10.79 -28.57
N HIS A 73 8.85 11.99 -29.14
CA HIS A 73 9.90 12.99 -29.00
C HIS A 73 9.38 14.18 -28.22
N PHE A 74 10.09 14.54 -27.16
CA PHE A 74 9.79 15.69 -26.32
C PHE A 74 10.96 16.67 -26.43
N GLY A 75 10.73 17.79 -27.12
CA GLY A 75 11.70 18.86 -27.21
C GLY A 75 11.89 19.62 -25.89
N PRO A 76 12.79 20.62 -25.88
CA PRO A 76 12.96 21.53 -24.75
C PRO A 76 11.63 22.21 -24.42
N MET A 77 11.28 22.26 -23.14
CA MET A 77 10.07 22.92 -22.65
C MET A 77 10.34 23.52 -21.27
N PRO A 78 9.63 24.57 -20.82
CA PRO A 78 9.81 25.06 -19.46
C PRO A 78 9.33 24.01 -18.43
N PRO A 79 9.90 24.00 -17.21
CA PRO A 79 9.32 23.25 -16.09
C PRO A 79 7.84 23.64 -15.88
N PRO A 80 6.98 22.71 -15.46
CA PRO A 80 5.60 23.04 -15.14
C PRO A 80 5.54 24.06 -13.98
N PRO A 81 4.57 25.00 -14.01
CA PRO A 81 4.36 25.94 -12.91
C PRO A 81 4.20 25.26 -11.55
N LEU A 82 4.63 25.93 -10.48
CA LEU A 82 4.65 25.38 -9.12
C LEU A 82 3.27 24.86 -8.68
N ASP A 83 2.18 25.60 -8.95
CA ASP A 83 0.82 25.21 -8.62
C ASP A 83 0.40 23.91 -9.34
N ALA A 84 0.75 23.77 -10.62
CA ALA A 84 0.51 22.56 -11.38
C ALA A 84 1.30 21.36 -10.82
N ARG A 85 2.55 21.60 -10.38
CA ARG A 85 3.38 20.58 -9.74
C ARG A 85 2.81 20.15 -8.38
N GLN A 86 2.34 21.08 -7.56
CA GLN A 86 1.71 20.77 -6.27
C GLN A 86 0.43 19.96 -6.44
N ARG A 87 -0.45 20.33 -7.38
CA ARG A 87 -1.64 19.52 -7.71
C ARG A 87 -1.26 18.12 -8.18
N TYR A 88 -0.25 18.00 -9.03
CA TYR A 88 0.25 16.70 -9.50
C TYR A 88 0.79 15.85 -8.33
N ILE A 89 1.62 16.42 -7.46
CA ILE A 89 2.16 15.74 -6.25
C ILE A 89 1.04 15.20 -5.39
N ARG A 90 0.03 16.02 -5.08
CA ARG A 90 -1.10 15.65 -4.24
C ARG A 90 -1.88 14.46 -4.83
N MET A 91 -2.20 14.49 -6.12
CA MET A 91 -2.93 13.40 -6.78
C MET A 91 -2.09 12.12 -6.93
N GLU A 92 -0.84 12.26 -7.37
CA GLU A 92 0.05 11.12 -7.63
C GLU A 92 0.45 10.42 -6.33
N ALA A 93 0.65 11.14 -5.23
CA ALA A 93 0.96 10.56 -3.92
C ALA A 93 -0.15 9.61 -3.43
N VAL A 94 -1.42 10.01 -3.57
CA VAL A 94 -2.57 9.15 -3.26
C VAL A 94 -2.58 7.88 -4.12
N MET A 95 -2.28 8.01 -5.41
CA MET A 95 -2.23 6.86 -6.32
C MET A 95 -1.06 5.92 -6.02
N ILE A 96 0.11 6.45 -5.65
CA ILE A 96 1.27 5.66 -5.24
C ILE A 96 0.95 4.91 -3.95
N ALA A 97 0.43 5.60 -2.92
CA ALA A 97 0.15 4.99 -1.63
C ALA A 97 -0.93 3.89 -1.71
N ASN A 98 -1.99 4.10 -2.49
CA ASN A 98 -3.00 3.08 -2.74
C ASN A 98 -2.42 1.85 -3.46
N HIS A 99 -1.63 2.06 -4.53
CA HIS A 99 -1.00 0.97 -5.24
C HIS A 99 -0.02 0.20 -4.33
N ALA A 100 0.83 0.91 -3.59
CA ALA A 100 1.76 0.29 -2.66
C ALA A 100 1.03 -0.55 -1.60
N SER A 101 -0.04 0.00 -0.99
CA SER A 101 -0.86 -0.67 0.02
C SER A 101 -1.52 -1.94 -0.53
N GLU A 102 -2.13 -1.86 -1.71
CA GLU A 102 -2.74 -3.02 -2.36
C GLU A 102 -1.71 -4.10 -2.72
N THR A 103 -0.56 -3.71 -3.27
CA THR A 103 0.52 -4.63 -3.61
C THR A 103 1.06 -5.35 -2.38
N LEU A 104 1.30 -4.64 -1.28
CA LEU A 104 1.73 -5.22 0.00
C LEU A 104 0.75 -6.26 0.52
N LEU A 105 -0.54 -5.91 0.61
CA LEU A 105 -1.58 -6.79 1.10
C LEU A 105 -1.76 -8.03 0.21
N ARG A 106 -1.78 -7.85 -1.12
CA ARG A 106 -1.90 -8.96 -2.07
C ARG A 106 -0.72 -9.93 -1.96
N LEU A 107 0.50 -9.41 -1.90
CA LEU A 107 1.69 -10.24 -1.72
C LEU A 107 1.68 -10.95 -0.37
N PHE A 108 1.34 -10.25 0.71
CA PHE A 108 1.20 -10.85 2.04
C PHE A 108 0.22 -12.02 2.02
N PHE A 109 -1.02 -11.82 1.55
CA PHE A 109 -2.00 -12.91 1.49
C PHE A 109 -1.57 -14.05 0.58
N ALA A 110 -0.94 -13.76 -0.57
CA ALA A 110 -0.44 -14.81 -1.46
C ALA A 110 0.61 -15.71 -0.77
N HIS A 111 1.52 -15.12 0.03
CA HIS A 111 2.54 -15.87 0.75
C HIS A 111 1.99 -16.66 1.95
N VAL A 112 0.92 -16.16 2.57
CA VAL A 112 0.24 -16.83 3.68
C VAL A 112 -0.61 -18.00 3.18
N GLU A 113 -1.40 -17.79 2.13
CA GLU A 113 -2.42 -18.74 1.68
C GLU A 113 -1.92 -19.74 0.64
N HIS A 114 -0.94 -19.33 -0.17
CA HIS A 114 -0.38 -20.10 -1.28
C HIS A 114 1.14 -20.22 -1.18
N PRO A 115 1.67 -20.67 -0.04
CA PRO A 115 3.10 -20.72 0.22
C PRO A 115 3.86 -21.66 -0.72
N GLU A 116 3.20 -22.56 -1.44
CA GLU A 116 3.84 -23.39 -2.46
C GLU A 116 4.14 -22.63 -3.76
N CYS A 117 3.30 -21.65 -4.13
CA CYS A 117 3.46 -20.85 -5.33
C CYS A 117 2.68 -19.52 -5.19
N PRO A 118 3.27 -18.49 -4.56
CA PRO A 118 2.59 -17.21 -4.34
C PRO A 118 2.15 -16.52 -5.64
N TRP A 119 2.85 -16.76 -6.76
CA TRP A 119 2.48 -16.19 -8.06
C TRP A 119 1.11 -16.66 -8.56
N LEU A 120 0.77 -17.94 -8.35
CA LEU A 120 -0.57 -18.46 -8.65
C LEU A 120 -1.62 -17.83 -7.74
N GLY A 121 -1.29 -17.66 -6.45
CA GLY A 121 -2.14 -16.97 -5.49
C GLY A 121 -2.49 -15.54 -5.90
N MET A 122 -1.49 -14.76 -6.34
CA MET A 122 -1.73 -13.42 -6.86
C MET A 122 -2.61 -13.45 -8.12
N SER A 123 -2.32 -14.36 -9.05
CA SER A 123 -3.01 -14.47 -10.33
C SER A 123 -4.48 -14.89 -10.19
N ALA A 124 -4.81 -15.66 -9.14
CA ALA A 124 -6.18 -16.08 -8.86
C ALA A 124 -7.03 -15.01 -8.16
N SER A 125 -6.41 -13.96 -7.60
CA SER A 125 -7.12 -12.89 -6.86
C SER A 125 -7.71 -11.83 -7.80
N THR A 126 -8.61 -12.25 -8.70
CA THR A 126 -9.23 -11.39 -9.72
C THR A 126 -10.55 -10.75 -9.29
N ASN A 127 -11.24 -11.33 -8.30
CA ASN A 127 -12.48 -10.78 -7.75
C ASN A 127 -12.18 -9.73 -6.67
N PHE A 128 -12.33 -8.45 -7.03
CA PHE A 128 -12.05 -7.33 -6.13
C PHE A 128 -12.97 -7.29 -4.89
N GLY A 129 -14.23 -7.77 -5.02
CA GLY A 129 -15.15 -7.84 -3.88
C GLY A 129 -14.73 -8.87 -2.85
N GLU A 130 -14.29 -10.06 -3.29
CA GLU A 130 -13.74 -11.09 -2.41
C GLU A 130 -12.44 -10.63 -1.75
N TYR A 131 -11.56 -9.96 -2.50
CA TYR A 131 -10.34 -9.37 -1.97
C TYR A 131 -10.64 -8.35 -0.86
N LYS A 132 -11.57 -7.41 -1.08
CA LYS A 132 -11.98 -6.45 -0.05
C LYS A 132 -12.60 -7.14 1.16
N GLY A 133 -13.44 -8.15 0.97
CA GLY A 133 -14.00 -8.94 2.08
C GLY A 133 -12.92 -9.62 2.92
N LYS A 134 -11.85 -10.11 2.27
CA LYS A 134 -10.67 -10.68 2.94
C LYS A 134 -9.91 -9.62 3.74
N VAL A 135 -9.62 -8.47 3.14
CA VAL A 135 -8.94 -7.34 3.82
C VAL A 135 -9.76 -6.90 5.04
N ALA A 136 -11.08 -6.75 4.90
CA ALA A 136 -11.98 -6.39 6.00
C ALA A 136 -11.98 -7.44 7.12
N THR A 137 -11.96 -8.73 6.77
CA THR A 137 -11.88 -9.81 7.77
C THR A 137 -10.55 -9.80 8.53
N ALA A 138 -9.44 -9.51 7.83
CA ALA A 138 -8.12 -9.41 8.47
C ALA A 138 -8.02 -8.17 9.37
N LEU A 139 -8.61 -7.05 8.95
CA LEU A 139 -8.69 -5.84 9.75
C LEU A 139 -9.51 -6.04 11.04
N ASP A 140 -10.68 -6.67 10.93
CA ASP A 140 -11.57 -6.96 12.07
C ASP A 140 -10.94 -7.93 13.09
N ARG A 141 -10.28 -9.00 12.61
CA ARG A 141 -9.70 -10.02 13.48
C ARG A 141 -8.28 -9.71 13.95
N GLY A 142 -7.64 -8.72 13.34
CA GLY A 142 -6.21 -8.52 13.40
C GLY A 142 -5.44 -9.45 12.45
N PHE A 143 -4.31 -8.95 11.95
CA PHE A 143 -3.37 -9.75 11.16
C PHE A 143 -2.66 -10.76 12.06
N ASP A 144 -2.47 -11.98 11.55
CA ASP A 144 -1.80 -13.05 12.28
C ASP A 144 -0.30 -12.73 12.46
N ARG A 145 0.14 -12.63 13.71
CA ARG A 145 1.53 -12.28 14.08
C ARG A 145 2.56 -13.29 13.57
N GLU A 146 2.25 -14.59 13.63
CA GLU A 146 3.13 -15.65 13.14
C GLU A 146 3.26 -15.56 11.61
N ALA A 147 2.16 -15.22 10.93
CA ALA A 147 2.17 -14.97 9.49
C ALA A 147 3.01 -13.72 9.13
N ILE A 148 2.88 -12.63 9.88
CA ILE A 148 3.72 -11.42 9.71
C ILE A 148 5.20 -11.78 9.87
N ALA A 149 5.57 -12.42 10.97
CA ALA A 149 6.95 -12.83 11.24
C ALA A 149 7.50 -13.74 10.14
N THR A 150 6.71 -14.74 9.72
CA THR A 150 7.09 -15.68 8.67
C THR A 150 7.31 -15.01 7.32
N VAL A 151 6.42 -14.09 6.93
CA VAL A 151 6.44 -13.46 5.60
C VAL A 151 7.48 -12.35 5.50
N PHE A 152 7.62 -11.51 6.53
CA PHE A 152 8.49 -10.32 6.46
C PHE A 152 9.85 -10.51 7.12
N LEU A 153 9.93 -11.35 8.17
CA LEU A 153 11.16 -11.60 8.93
C LEU A 153 11.72 -13.00 8.67
N GLY A 154 11.00 -13.82 7.91
CA GLY A 154 11.46 -15.10 7.40
C GLY A 154 11.33 -16.29 8.33
N GLY A 155 10.66 -16.17 9.47
CA GLY A 155 10.49 -17.23 10.45
C GLY A 155 9.60 -16.81 11.61
N VAL A 156 9.19 -17.76 12.44
CA VAL A 156 8.26 -17.52 13.57
C VAL A 156 8.92 -16.88 14.80
N GLY A 157 10.22 -16.61 14.72
CA GLY A 157 11.03 -16.04 15.78
C GLY A 157 12.45 -15.79 15.28
N ARG A 158 13.24 -14.93 15.95
CA ARG A 158 14.58 -14.54 15.47
C ARG A 158 15.52 -15.72 15.20
N VAL A 159 15.42 -16.78 16.00
CA VAL A 159 16.26 -17.98 15.87
C VAL A 159 15.89 -18.78 14.61
N ASP A 160 14.59 -18.94 14.34
CA ASP A 160 14.10 -19.61 13.14
C ASP A 160 14.37 -18.78 11.87
N SER A 161 14.32 -17.45 12.01
CA SER A 161 14.67 -16.49 10.97
C SER A 161 16.17 -16.40 10.72
N VAL A 162 17.02 -16.75 11.68
CA VAL A 162 18.48 -16.61 11.64
C VAL A 162 18.91 -15.14 11.40
N VAL A 163 18.11 -14.19 11.89
CA VAL A 163 18.40 -12.75 11.79
C VAL A 163 19.07 -12.24 13.05
N GLN A 164 19.96 -11.26 12.91
CA GLN A 164 20.70 -10.65 14.02
C GLN A 164 19.88 -9.50 14.65
N LEU A 165 18.69 -9.86 15.14
CA LEU A 165 17.85 -9.00 15.99
C LEU A 165 17.85 -9.58 17.41
N THR A 166 17.65 -8.72 18.40
CA THR A 166 17.25 -9.14 19.75
C THR A 166 15.79 -9.63 19.73
N ASP A 167 15.38 -10.36 20.77
CA ASP A 167 13.97 -10.79 20.89
C ASP A 167 13.01 -9.59 20.96
N ALA A 168 13.43 -8.50 21.63
CA ALA A 168 12.64 -7.28 21.72
C ALA A 168 12.49 -6.57 20.36
N GLU A 169 13.57 -6.44 19.59
CA GLU A 169 13.51 -5.86 18.23
C GLU A 169 12.69 -6.72 17.28
N PHE A 170 12.73 -8.05 17.44
CA PHE A 170 11.92 -8.95 16.61
C PHE A 170 10.42 -8.74 16.85
N GLU A 171 9.99 -8.65 18.11
CA GLU A 171 8.60 -8.37 18.46
C GLU A 171 8.18 -6.95 18.06
N ASP A 172 9.05 -5.95 18.26
CA ASP A 172 8.78 -4.56 17.86
C ASP A 172 8.59 -4.43 16.34
N ALA A 173 9.39 -5.17 15.56
CA ALA A 173 9.22 -5.24 14.11
C ALA A 173 7.86 -5.84 13.70
N ILE A 174 7.38 -6.87 14.40
CA ILE A 174 6.05 -7.46 14.16
C ILE A 174 4.96 -6.43 14.46
N ASP A 175 5.07 -5.71 15.57
CA ASP A 175 4.12 -4.67 15.96
C ASP A 175 4.06 -3.54 14.92
N GLY A 176 5.22 -3.08 14.45
CA GLY A 176 5.31 -2.07 13.39
C GLY A 176 4.73 -2.56 12.06
N LEU A 177 5.02 -3.80 11.64
CA LEU A 177 4.45 -4.38 10.43
C LEU A 177 2.93 -4.58 10.53
N GLN A 178 2.43 -4.96 11.71
CA GLN A 178 1.00 -5.08 11.97
C GLN A 178 0.31 -3.71 11.85
N LEU A 179 0.90 -2.65 12.41
CA LEU A 179 0.43 -1.28 12.25
C LEU A 179 0.42 -0.85 10.76
N LEU A 180 1.49 -1.14 10.03
CA LEU A 180 1.59 -0.82 8.60
C LEU A 180 0.54 -1.55 7.76
N LEU A 181 0.31 -2.85 8.00
CA LEU A 181 -0.73 -3.63 7.32
C LEU A 181 -2.14 -3.12 7.65
N THR A 182 -2.35 -2.68 8.89
CA THR A 182 -3.61 -2.08 9.34
C THR A 182 -3.87 -0.75 8.61
N ASP A 183 -2.87 0.12 8.49
CA ASP A 183 -2.96 1.36 7.71
C ASP A 183 -3.26 1.08 6.23
N CYS A 184 -2.56 0.10 5.63
CA CYS A 184 -2.79 -0.32 4.25
C CYS A 184 -4.23 -0.85 4.05
N ALA A 185 -4.73 -1.64 4.99
CA ALA A 185 -6.08 -2.21 4.95
C ALA A 185 -7.16 -1.12 5.02
N ASN A 186 -7.02 -0.20 5.98
CA ASN A 186 -7.90 0.97 6.09
C ASN A 186 -7.91 1.78 4.78
N ARG A 187 -6.74 2.07 4.20
CA ARG A 187 -6.64 2.79 2.91
C ARG A 187 -7.39 2.07 1.78
N VAL A 188 -7.13 0.78 1.58
CA VAL A 188 -7.76 -0.01 0.50
C VAL A 188 -9.29 -0.10 0.64
N LEU A 189 -9.79 -0.12 1.87
CA LEU A 189 -11.23 -0.21 2.14
C LEU A 189 -11.91 1.16 2.07
N ASP A 190 -11.38 2.16 2.76
CA ASP A 190 -12.05 3.43 3.06
C ASP A 190 -11.77 4.53 2.04
N ASP A 191 -10.64 4.47 1.33
CA ASP A 191 -10.19 5.54 0.44
C ASP A 191 -10.47 5.21 -1.05
N ALA A 192 -11.28 4.19 -1.31
CA ALA A 192 -11.59 3.73 -2.66
C ALA A 192 -12.27 4.81 -3.53
N PHE A 193 -13.10 5.67 -2.95
CA PHE A 193 -13.70 6.79 -3.68
C PHE A 193 -12.68 7.88 -4.00
N LEU A 194 -11.84 8.26 -3.04
CA LEU A 194 -10.73 9.18 -3.27
C LEU A 194 -9.81 8.64 -4.37
N TYR A 195 -9.37 7.39 -4.27
CA TYR A 195 -8.51 6.74 -5.26
C TYR A 195 -9.13 6.77 -6.67
N ASN A 196 -10.40 6.42 -6.81
CA ASN A 196 -11.09 6.48 -8.10
C ASN A 196 -11.20 7.93 -8.62
N ALA A 197 -11.46 8.90 -7.74
CA ALA A 197 -11.53 10.30 -8.12
C ALA A 197 -10.18 10.83 -8.63
N VAL A 198 -9.08 10.60 -7.90
CA VAL A 198 -7.75 11.07 -8.34
C VAL A 198 -7.26 10.32 -9.58
N LYS A 199 -7.49 9.01 -9.67
CA LYS A 199 -7.08 8.18 -10.81
C LYS A 199 -7.66 8.66 -12.15
N HIS A 200 -8.87 9.21 -12.12
CA HIS A 200 -9.55 9.70 -13.32
C HIS A 200 -9.46 11.23 -13.46
N GLY A 201 -8.68 11.91 -12.62
CA GLY A 201 -8.55 13.37 -12.64
C GLY A 201 -9.85 14.10 -12.30
N VAL A 202 -10.80 13.42 -11.63
CA VAL A 202 -12.11 13.94 -11.24
C VAL A 202 -12.17 14.45 -9.80
N SER A 203 -11.04 14.44 -9.07
CA SER A 203 -10.85 15.30 -7.90
C SER A 203 -10.76 16.75 -8.38
N ALA A 204 -11.92 17.35 -8.64
CA ALA A 204 -12.07 18.51 -9.50
C ALA A 204 -11.68 19.85 -8.85
N VAL A 205 -11.40 19.87 -7.55
CA VAL A 205 -10.98 21.09 -6.86
C VAL A 205 -9.94 20.70 -5.82
N ALA A 206 -8.65 20.80 -6.17
CA ALA A 206 -7.70 21.17 -5.13
C ALA A 206 -8.05 22.61 -4.80
N VAL A 207 -8.59 22.85 -3.60
CA VAL A 207 -8.66 24.22 -3.10
C VAL A 207 -7.19 24.59 -2.84
N ASP A 208 -6.54 25.13 -3.87
CA ASP A 208 -5.13 25.61 -3.85
C ASP A 208 -5.07 26.92 -3.07
N ASP A 209 -5.58 26.88 -1.85
CA ASP A 209 -5.45 27.94 -0.88
C ASP A 209 -4.82 27.30 0.34
N ASP A 210 -3.50 27.47 0.47
CA ASP A 210 -2.76 27.01 1.65
C ASP A 210 -3.26 27.72 2.92
N GLU A 211 -4.07 28.79 2.79
CA GLU A 211 -4.78 29.47 3.88
C GLU A 211 -6.20 28.92 4.12
N ALA A 212 -6.68 27.95 3.32
CA ALA A 212 -7.99 27.35 3.51
C ALA A 212 -8.07 26.71 4.90
N LYS A 213 -9.08 27.16 5.67
CA LYS A 213 -9.30 26.71 7.05
C LYS A 213 -10.71 26.20 7.20
N MET A 214 -10.84 25.02 7.80
CA MET A 214 -12.11 24.58 8.36
C MET A 214 -12.09 24.82 9.86
N THR A 215 -13.05 25.59 10.34
CA THR A 215 -13.23 25.86 11.77
C THR A 215 -14.48 25.15 12.27
N TRP A 216 -14.37 24.52 13.44
CA TRP A 216 -15.51 24.01 14.18
C TRP A 216 -15.85 25.00 15.29
N GLN A 217 -17.11 25.43 15.31
CA GLN A 217 -17.64 26.28 16.37
C GLN A 217 -18.43 25.41 17.37
N PRO A 218 -17.87 25.08 18.55
CA PRO A 218 -18.62 24.43 19.60
C PRO A 218 -19.72 25.36 20.15
N LEU A 219 -20.82 24.77 20.64
CA LEU A 219 -21.96 25.50 21.22
C LEU A 219 -21.56 26.45 22.37
N ASN A 220 -20.54 26.08 23.14
CA ASN A 220 -20.02 26.84 24.29
C ASN A 220 -18.49 26.83 24.30
N GLY A 221 -17.83 27.47 23.33
CA GLY A 221 -16.38 27.58 23.29
C GLY A 221 -15.88 28.46 22.15
N GLU A 222 -14.56 28.68 22.11
CA GLU A 222 -13.92 29.40 21.00
C GLU A 222 -13.89 28.52 19.73
N PRO A 223 -13.94 29.13 18.54
CA PRO A 223 -13.76 28.40 17.29
C PRO A 223 -12.41 27.70 17.26
N GLU A 224 -12.40 26.43 16.88
CA GLU A 224 -11.20 25.61 16.75
C GLU A 224 -10.94 25.30 15.28
N ILE A 225 -9.71 25.50 14.82
CA ILE A 225 -9.29 25.06 13.47
C ILE A 225 -9.17 23.53 13.50
N ILE A 226 -9.97 22.86 12.67
CA ILE A 226 -9.99 21.40 12.55
C ILE A 226 -9.24 20.91 11.31
N HIS A 227 -8.97 21.80 10.35
CA HIS A 227 -8.18 21.56 9.15
C HIS A 227 -7.61 22.88 8.61
N GLU A 228 -6.35 22.85 8.20
CA GLU A 228 -5.66 23.92 7.47
C GLU A 228 -4.94 23.32 6.26
N GLY A 229 -5.07 23.98 5.10
CA GLY A 229 -4.35 23.66 3.88
C GLY A 229 -5.21 22.98 2.80
N PRO A 230 -4.55 22.32 1.82
CA PRO A 230 -5.21 21.79 0.64
C PRO A 230 -6.10 20.58 0.91
N THR A 231 -7.19 20.46 0.14
CA THR A 231 -8.10 19.30 0.20
C THR A 231 -8.36 18.70 -1.17
N HIS A 232 -8.62 17.40 -1.20
CA HIS A 232 -9.23 16.73 -2.35
C HIS A 232 -10.75 16.86 -2.26
N VAL A 233 -11.36 17.50 -3.27
CA VAL A 233 -12.81 17.61 -3.38
C VAL A 233 -13.32 16.76 -4.53
N TYR A 234 -14.32 15.89 -4.27
CA TYR A 234 -14.89 15.00 -5.27
C TYR A 234 -16.36 14.65 -5.00
N LEU A 235 -17.07 14.24 -6.05
CA LEU A 235 -18.46 13.79 -6.00
C LEU A 235 -18.54 12.28 -6.09
N HIS A 236 -19.49 11.69 -5.38
CA HIS A 236 -19.78 10.26 -5.46
C HIS A 236 -21.25 9.97 -5.15
N LYS A 237 -21.71 8.78 -5.53
CA LYS A 237 -23.15 8.44 -5.49
C LYS A 237 -23.63 7.83 -4.17
N ALA A 238 -22.73 7.47 -3.27
CA ALA A 238 -23.05 6.64 -2.11
C ALA A 238 -22.26 7.11 -0.90
N ALA A 239 -22.89 7.29 0.27
CA ALA A 239 -22.26 7.91 1.44
C ALA A 239 -20.92 7.28 1.85
N SER A 240 -20.82 5.96 1.66
CA SER A 240 -19.63 5.16 1.90
C SER A 240 -19.60 3.95 0.95
N HIS A 241 -18.48 3.24 0.91
CA HIS A 241 -18.35 1.97 0.19
C HIS A 241 -19.42 0.94 0.60
N ASN A 242 -19.87 0.96 1.86
CA ASN A 242 -20.81 -0.01 2.43
C ASN A 242 -22.26 0.52 2.48
N ALA A 243 -22.52 1.68 1.89
CA ALA A 243 -23.84 2.29 1.83
C ALA A 243 -24.88 1.33 1.21
N ALA A 244 -26.09 1.34 1.78
CA ALA A 244 -27.18 0.56 1.23
C ALA A 244 -27.53 1.07 -0.18
N LYS A 245 -27.92 0.17 -1.09
CA LYS A 245 -28.30 0.54 -2.47
C LYS A 245 -29.48 1.53 -2.54
N THR A 246 -30.24 1.66 -1.45
CA THR A 246 -31.40 2.54 -1.30
C THR A 246 -31.08 3.93 -0.74
N GLU A 247 -29.82 4.23 -0.45
CA GLU A 247 -29.40 5.48 0.18
C GLU A 247 -29.30 6.65 -0.82
N ALA A 248 -29.32 7.88 -0.28
CA ALA A 248 -29.11 9.15 -0.95
C ALA A 248 -28.02 9.10 -2.05
N HIS A 249 -28.38 9.53 -3.27
CA HIS A 249 -27.60 9.24 -4.47
C HIS A 249 -26.48 10.22 -4.84
N TRP A 250 -26.18 11.26 -4.04
CA TRP A 250 -25.12 12.22 -4.36
C TRP A 250 -24.53 12.88 -3.13
N TRP A 251 -23.21 12.86 -3.05
CA TRP A 251 -22.42 13.34 -1.94
C TRP A 251 -21.20 14.10 -2.46
N LEU A 252 -20.86 15.17 -1.76
CA LEU A 252 -19.61 15.92 -1.90
C LEU A 252 -18.69 15.51 -0.76
N THR A 253 -17.49 15.04 -1.08
CA THR A 253 -16.46 14.79 -0.08
C THR A 253 -15.34 15.81 -0.21
N MET A 254 -14.87 16.30 0.93
CA MET A 254 -13.62 17.03 1.11
C MET A 254 -12.71 16.16 1.98
N GLU A 255 -11.50 15.88 1.53
CA GLU A 255 -10.56 14.99 2.20
C GLU A 255 -9.18 15.64 2.28
N ASP A 256 -8.50 15.50 3.43
CA ASP A 256 -7.18 16.09 3.65
C ASP A 256 -6.19 15.63 2.57
N SER A 257 -5.44 16.57 2.00
CA SER A 257 -4.41 16.28 1.02
C SER A 257 -3.04 16.31 1.68
N ASN A 258 -2.54 15.12 2.05
CA ASN A 258 -1.29 14.99 2.80
C ASN A 258 -0.24 14.18 2.01
N PRO A 259 0.35 14.75 0.94
CA PRO A 259 1.33 14.04 0.11
C PRO A 259 2.58 13.62 0.89
N GLY A 260 2.97 14.37 1.93
CA GLY A 260 4.09 14.02 2.81
C GLY A 260 3.86 12.71 3.54
N ARG A 261 2.66 12.54 4.14
CA ARG A 261 2.24 11.27 4.75
C ARG A 261 2.16 10.15 3.72
N GLU A 262 1.48 10.37 2.60
CA GLU A 262 1.27 9.34 1.59
C GLU A 262 2.60 8.82 1.01
N LEU A 263 3.56 9.70 0.76
CA LEU A 263 4.90 9.30 0.32
C LEU A 263 5.71 8.61 1.41
N SER A 264 5.67 9.11 2.65
CA SER A 264 6.40 8.50 3.77
C SER A 264 5.91 7.07 4.05
N VAL A 265 4.59 6.85 4.07
CA VAL A 265 4.00 5.51 4.18
C VAL A 265 4.41 4.64 3.00
N SER A 266 4.39 5.18 1.78
CA SER A 266 4.81 4.45 0.58
C SER A 266 6.28 3.99 0.66
N VAL A 267 7.18 4.79 1.24
CA VAL A 267 8.58 4.41 1.49
C VAL A 267 8.70 3.28 2.52
N LEU A 268 7.87 3.27 3.58
CA LEU A 268 7.86 2.14 4.52
C LEU A 268 7.31 0.87 3.86
N ILE A 269 6.29 0.99 3.02
CA ILE A 269 5.74 -0.13 2.26
C ILE A 269 6.80 -0.72 1.33
N THR A 270 7.58 0.09 0.62
CA THR A 270 8.64 -0.42 -0.27
C THR A 270 9.71 -1.19 0.49
N ARG A 271 10.07 -0.76 1.71
CA ARG A 271 10.99 -1.49 2.60
C ARG A 271 10.41 -2.81 3.10
N ALA A 272 9.12 -2.83 3.46
CA ALA A 272 8.42 -4.05 3.87
C ALA A 272 8.31 -5.04 2.70
N LEU A 273 7.96 -4.57 1.50
CA LEU A 273 7.94 -5.36 0.27
C LEU A 273 9.32 -5.94 -0.05
N GLY A 274 10.39 -5.15 0.08
CA GLY A 274 11.76 -5.63 -0.11
C GLY A 274 12.11 -6.76 0.86
N SER A 275 11.76 -6.62 2.14
CA SER A 275 11.99 -7.66 3.16
C SER A 275 11.20 -8.94 2.84
N LEU A 276 9.91 -8.80 2.49
CA LEU A 276 9.07 -9.92 2.05
C LEU A 276 9.68 -10.64 0.84
N TRP A 277 10.18 -9.88 -0.12
CA TRP A 277 10.75 -10.41 -1.35
C TRP A 277 12.06 -11.17 -1.10
N ASP A 278 12.97 -10.62 -0.28
CA ASP A 278 14.21 -11.29 0.10
C ASP A 278 13.95 -12.54 0.95
N VAL A 279 12.95 -12.50 1.84
CA VAL A 279 12.49 -13.67 2.58
C VAL A 279 11.97 -14.77 1.63
N ALA A 280 11.19 -14.38 0.62
CA ALA A 280 10.67 -15.30 -0.36
C ALA A 280 11.79 -15.89 -1.24
N ARG A 281 12.71 -15.06 -1.75
CA ARG A 281 13.90 -15.51 -2.48
C ARG A 281 14.73 -16.49 -1.68
N ARG A 282 14.96 -16.21 -0.40
CA ARG A 282 15.61 -17.16 0.49
C ARG A 282 14.86 -18.49 0.54
N ARG A 283 13.56 -18.45 0.79
CA ARG A 283 12.73 -19.65 0.92
C ARG A 283 12.67 -20.50 -0.36
N TYR A 284 12.51 -19.86 -1.52
CA TYR A 284 12.22 -20.55 -2.77
C TYR A 284 13.46 -20.80 -3.63
N LEU A 285 14.47 -19.94 -3.52
CA LEU A 285 15.69 -20.00 -4.33
C LEU A 285 16.94 -20.39 -3.51
N GLY A 286 16.85 -20.38 -2.17
CA GLY A 286 17.98 -20.65 -1.29
C GLY A 286 19.00 -19.50 -1.20
N GLU A 287 18.63 -18.31 -1.66
CA GLU A 287 19.50 -17.15 -1.73
C GLU A 287 19.55 -16.38 -0.39
N SER A 288 20.71 -15.84 -0.03
CA SER A 288 20.76 -14.90 1.11
C SER A 288 20.25 -13.53 0.65
N GLY A 289 19.74 -12.74 1.58
CA GLY A 289 19.23 -11.40 1.31
C GLY A 289 19.34 -10.50 2.53
N THR A 290 18.40 -9.56 2.63
CA THR A 290 18.31 -8.63 3.74
C THR A 290 16.85 -8.40 4.16
N ILE A 291 16.64 -8.01 5.40
CA ILE A 291 15.37 -7.43 5.85
C ILE A 291 15.61 -6.00 6.31
N ASN A 292 14.59 -5.16 6.21
CA ASN A 292 14.59 -3.82 6.77
C ASN A 292 13.90 -3.87 8.13
N TYR A 293 14.68 -3.76 9.20
CA TYR A 293 14.13 -3.48 10.51
C TYR A 293 13.64 -2.04 10.54
N VAL A 294 12.36 -1.87 10.84
CA VAL A 294 11.70 -0.58 11.02
C VAL A 294 10.93 -0.70 12.33
N SER A 295 11.30 0.10 13.32
CA SER A 295 10.67 0.02 14.63
C SER A 295 9.19 0.39 14.58
N ASN A 296 8.40 -0.08 15.53
CA ASN A 296 7.00 0.34 15.68
C ASN A 296 6.90 1.87 15.86
N GLY A 297 7.88 2.47 16.55
CA GLY A 297 8.03 3.91 16.66
C GLY A 297 8.17 4.61 15.30
N ALA A 298 9.01 4.08 14.41
CA ALA A 298 9.21 4.62 13.06
C ALA A 298 7.94 4.51 12.19
N VAL A 299 7.22 3.38 12.27
CA VAL A 299 5.93 3.22 11.58
C VAL A 299 4.90 4.21 12.14
N GLY A 300 4.78 4.30 13.46
CA GLY A 300 3.86 5.25 14.13
C GLY A 300 4.16 6.71 13.79
N MET A 301 5.43 7.10 13.72
CA MET A 301 5.83 8.45 13.29
C MET A 301 5.37 8.77 11.86
N THR A 302 5.44 7.79 10.97
CA THR A 302 5.05 7.95 9.57
C THR A 302 3.53 7.96 9.39
N VAL A 303 2.81 7.08 10.10
CA VAL A 303 1.35 6.95 10.00
C VAL A 303 0.63 8.11 10.70
N TYR A 304 1.11 8.53 11.88
CA TYR A 304 0.45 9.50 12.76
C TYR A 304 1.21 10.82 12.90
N GLY A 305 2.53 10.79 12.98
CA GLY A 305 3.34 11.94 13.37
C GLY A 305 3.25 13.13 12.40
N ILE A 306 3.21 12.87 11.09
CA ILE A 306 3.06 13.92 10.07
C ILE A 306 1.71 14.63 10.21
N THR A 307 0.62 13.87 10.40
CA THR A 307 -0.72 14.42 10.61
C THR A 307 -0.81 15.21 11.93
N MET A 308 -0.26 14.66 13.02
CA MET A 308 -0.23 15.33 14.32
C MET A 308 0.57 16.63 14.30
N GLY A 309 1.71 16.65 13.61
CA GLY A 309 2.53 17.84 13.43
C GLY A 309 1.82 18.95 12.65
N ALA A 310 0.97 18.57 11.69
CA ALA A 310 0.14 19.51 10.93
C ALA A 310 -1.06 20.05 11.74
N MET A 311 -1.36 19.48 12.91
CA MET A 311 -2.55 19.80 13.73
C MET A 311 -3.90 19.63 13.01
N ASN A 312 -3.92 19.00 11.83
CA ASN A 312 -5.15 18.65 11.12
C ASN A 312 -5.83 17.49 11.83
N ARG A 313 -7.03 17.74 12.37
CA ARG A 313 -7.83 16.74 13.08
C ARG A 313 -8.86 16.06 12.19
N LEU A 314 -9.24 16.71 11.10
CA LEU A 314 -10.19 16.21 10.12
C LEU A 314 -9.48 15.43 9.01
N LYS A 315 -9.82 14.15 8.84
CA LYS A 315 -9.43 13.38 7.64
C LYS A 315 -10.38 13.67 6.49
N ARG A 316 -11.69 13.57 6.74
CA ARG A 316 -12.72 13.63 5.69
C ARG A 316 -14.01 14.28 6.19
N ALA A 317 -14.57 15.18 5.40
CA ALA A 317 -15.93 15.69 5.56
C ALA A 317 -16.77 15.28 4.34
N VAL A 318 -17.93 14.66 4.58
CA VAL A 318 -18.85 14.17 3.55
C VAL A 318 -20.18 14.88 3.72
N HIS A 319 -20.65 15.54 2.67
CA HIS A 319 -21.86 16.34 2.66
C HIS A 319 -22.85 15.79 1.64
N GLU A 320 -24.07 15.47 2.06
CA GLU A 320 -25.14 15.13 1.15
C GLU A 320 -25.52 16.35 0.31
N LEU A 321 -25.63 16.18 -1.01
CA LEU A 321 -26.16 17.23 -1.86
C LEU A 321 -27.67 17.39 -1.63
N VAL A 322 -28.09 18.63 -1.40
CA VAL A 322 -29.50 18.99 -1.16
C VAL A 322 -30.36 18.60 -2.36
N LYS A 323 -31.52 17.99 -2.08
CA LYS A 323 -32.48 17.55 -3.09
C LYS A 323 -33.76 18.34 -2.97
N ALA A 324 -34.30 18.74 -4.11
CA ALA A 324 -35.64 19.34 -4.19
C ALA A 324 -36.70 18.24 -4.34
N LYS A 325 -37.81 18.41 -3.62
CA LYS A 325 -39.04 17.64 -3.81
C LYS A 325 -39.80 18.16 -5.02
N SER A 326 -40.79 17.39 -5.46
CA SER A 326 -41.68 17.77 -6.55
C SER A 326 -42.47 19.05 -6.31
N ASP A 327 -42.62 19.47 -5.05
CA ASP A 327 -43.29 20.73 -4.65
C ASP A 327 -42.32 21.93 -4.57
N GLY A 328 -41.04 21.73 -4.89
CA GLY A 328 -40.00 22.76 -4.85
C GLY A 328 -39.37 23.00 -3.47
N THR A 329 -39.83 22.31 -2.42
CA THR A 329 -39.17 22.36 -1.10
C THR A 329 -37.90 21.51 -1.09
N VAL A 330 -36.97 21.80 -0.16
CA VAL A 330 -35.72 21.06 -0.01
C VAL A 330 -35.71 20.25 1.29
N ASP A 331 -35.15 19.05 1.23
CA ASP A 331 -34.90 18.25 2.43
C ASP A 331 -33.68 18.76 3.20
N GLY A 332 -33.58 18.36 4.48
CA GLY A 332 -32.34 18.50 5.23
C GLY A 332 -31.22 17.64 4.63
N SER A 333 -29.98 18.06 4.82
CA SER A 333 -28.78 17.33 4.37
C SER A 333 -28.12 16.56 5.50
N GLN A 334 -27.60 15.39 5.19
CA GLN A 334 -26.72 14.64 6.09
C GLN A 334 -25.26 15.07 5.94
N HIS A 335 -24.54 15.08 7.06
CA HIS A 335 -23.13 15.42 7.11
C HIS A 335 -22.38 14.41 7.97
N HIS A 336 -21.25 13.93 7.46
CA HIS A 336 -20.36 13.02 8.17
C HIS A 336 -18.98 13.64 8.27
N VAL A 337 -18.41 13.61 9.47
CA VAL A 337 -17.05 14.08 9.76
C VAL A 337 -16.27 12.89 10.29
N VAL A 338 -15.19 12.55 9.60
CA VAL A 338 -14.27 11.47 9.96
C VAL A 338 -12.95 12.11 10.40
N PRO A 339 -12.61 12.05 11.70
CA PRO A 339 -11.31 12.49 12.17
C PRO A 339 -10.22 11.48 11.81
N TYR A 340 -8.96 11.87 11.99
CA TYR A 340 -7.88 10.89 12.04
C TYR A 340 -8.00 10.01 13.28
N ASP A 341 -7.92 8.69 13.09
CA ASP A 341 -7.91 7.73 14.19
C ASP A 341 -6.48 7.54 14.71
N ILE A 342 -6.12 8.36 15.71
CA ILE A 342 -4.80 8.34 16.35
C ILE A 342 -4.99 7.87 17.79
N PRO A 343 -4.33 6.77 18.23
CA PRO A 343 -4.48 6.26 19.58
C PRO A 343 -4.12 7.31 20.64
N ARG A 344 -4.90 7.40 21.73
CA ARG A 344 -4.71 8.44 22.76
C ARG A 344 -3.40 8.29 23.52
N GLU A 345 -2.93 7.06 23.63
CA GLU A 345 -1.67 6.67 24.26
C GLU A 345 -0.46 6.94 23.37
N TRP A 346 -0.67 7.16 22.07
CA TRP A 346 0.42 7.50 21.16
C TRP A 346 0.90 8.94 21.42
N SER A 347 2.22 9.14 21.40
CA SER A 347 2.81 10.48 21.56
C SER A 347 3.96 10.70 20.59
N LEU A 348 4.03 11.92 20.03
CA LEU A 348 5.09 12.32 19.11
C LEU A 348 6.48 12.18 19.74
N ALA A 349 6.64 12.62 20.98
CA ALA A 349 7.91 12.55 21.69
C ALA A 349 8.35 11.10 21.97
N GLY A 350 7.42 10.23 22.38
CA GLY A 350 7.71 8.82 22.64
C GLY A 350 8.08 8.07 21.36
N ALA A 351 7.32 8.29 20.29
CA ALA A 351 7.59 7.67 18.99
C ALA A 351 8.91 8.15 18.39
N ALA A 352 9.20 9.46 18.44
CA ALA A 352 10.46 10.03 17.97
C ALA A 352 11.70 9.46 18.69
N ALA A 353 11.61 9.24 20.01
CA ALA A 353 12.68 8.63 20.78
C ALA A 353 12.90 7.14 20.46
N ALA A 354 11.90 6.47 19.88
CA ALA A 354 11.91 5.06 19.54
C ALA A 354 12.11 4.79 18.04
N VAL A 355 12.34 5.81 17.21
CA VAL A 355 12.60 5.64 15.77
C VAL A 355 13.93 4.93 15.58
N GLU A 356 13.87 3.75 14.98
CA GLU A 356 15.06 3.04 14.53
C GLU A 356 14.78 2.33 13.21
N GLU A 357 15.72 2.46 12.29
CA GLU A 357 15.64 1.84 10.97
C GLU A 357 17.02 1.35 10.56
N ARG A 358 17.13 0.09 10.15
CA ARG A 358 18.37 -0.45 9.59
C ARG A 358 18.14 -1.70 8.76
N THR A 359 19.05 -1.96 7.84
CA THR A 359 19.10 -3.21 7.10
C THR A 359 19.79 -4.28 7.95
N VAL A 360 19.20 -5.48 8.00
CA VAL A 360 19.70 -6.64 8.74
C VAL A 360 19.93 -7.78 7.76
N ALA A 361 21.07 -8.45 7.88
CA ALA A 361 21.39 -9.59 7.04
C ALA A 361 20.37 -10.73 7.25
N LEU A 362 19.90 -11.31 6.14
CA LEU A 362 19.04 -12.47 6.10
C LEU A 362 19.81 -13.64 5.47
N PRO A 363 20.59 -14.41 6.25
CA PRO A 363 21.35 -15.52 5.73
C PRO A 363 20.43 -16.65 5.26
N ALA A 364 20.89 -17.39 4.23
CA ALA A 364 20.24 -18.62 3.78
C ALA A 364 20.25 -19.69 4.88
N ARG A 365 19.12 -20.37 5.09
CA ARG A 365 19.03 -21.50 6.01
C ARG A 365 19.40 -22.78 5.29
N GLU A 366 19.98 -23.73 6.02
CA GLU A 366 20.31 -25.05 5.46
C GLU A 366 19.06 -25.75 4.87
N ARG A 367 17.91 -25.62 5.54
CA ARG A 367 16.62 -26.18 5.07
C ARG A 367 16.08 -25.52 3.80
N ASP A 368 16.51 -24.30 3.48
CA ASP A 368 16.06 -23.56 2.30
C ASP A 368 17.00 -23.78 1.10
N ARG A 369 18.14 -24.46 1.28
CA ARG A 369 19.09 -24.74 0.19
C ARG A 369 18.44 -25.62 -0.86
N GLN A 370 18.39 -25.10 -2.09
CA GLN A 370 17.96 -25.85 -3.26
C GLN A 370 19.14 -26.60 -3.88
N VAL A 371 18.90 -27.84 -4.31
CA VAL A 371 19.83 -28.54 -5.20
C VAL A 371 19.54 -28.05 -6.62
N TYR A 372 20.49 -27.30 -7.19
CA TYR A 372 20.41 -26.86 -8.58
C TYR A 372 20.39 -28.05 -9.53
N SER A 373 19.47 -28.01 -10.49
CA SER A 373 19.38 -29.02 -11.54
C SER A 373 20.44 -28.80 -12.61
N THR A 374 21.02 -29.89 -13.10
CA THR A 374 21.86 -29.91 -14.30
C THR A 374 21.08 -30.34 -15.55
N GLY A 375 19.76 -30.56 -15.43
CA GLY A 375 18.91 -30.97 -16.53
C GLY A 375 18.65 -29.83 -17.53
N GLU A 376 18.40 -30.19 -18.79
CA GLU A 376 18.08 -29.22 -19.86
C GLU A 376 16.56 -29.02 -20.04
N LEU A 377 15.74 -29.96 -19.56
CA LEU A 377 14.28 -29.95 -19.73
C LEU A 377 13.61 -29.07 -18.67
N SER A 378 12.72 -28.19 -19.11
CA SER A 378 11.92 -27.30 -18.25
C SER A 378 10.44 -27.45 -18.56
N PHE A 379 9.60 -27.25 -17.55
CA PHE A 379 8.16 -27.10 -17.75
C PHE A 379 7.82 -25.75 -18.39
N LEU A 380 8.56 -24.69 -18.08
CA LEU A 380 8.32 -23.34 -18.60
C LEU A 380 9.45 -22.90 -19.56
N PRO A 381 9.12 -22.24 -20.68
CA PRO A 381 10.11 -21.79 -21.66
C PRO A 381 11.01 -20.64 -21.16
N ILE A 382 10.71 -20.09 -19.98
CA ILE A 382 11.38 -18.93 -19.39
C ILE A 382 12.07 -19.28 -18.06
N THR A 383 12.20 -20.56 -17.74
CA THR A 383 12.82 -21.03 -16.49
C THR A 383 14.30 -20.63 -16.42
N PRO A 384 14.74 -19.94 -15.35
CA PRO A 384 16.14 -19.61 -15.15
C PRO A 384 17.03 -20.87 -15.10
N ARG A 385 18.27 -20.76 -15.59
CA ARG A 385 19.25 -21.86 -15.52
C ARG A 385 19.47 -22.32 -14.07
N GLY A 386 19.49 -23.63 -13.86
CA GLY A 386 19.65 -24.27 -12.56
C GLY A 386 18.33 -24.65 -11.87
N PHE A 387 17.19 -24.20 -12.38
CA PHE A 387 15.86 -24.49 -11.81
C PHE A 387 15.01 -25.46 -12.64
N GLN A 388 15.57 -26.01 -13.72
CA GLN A 388 14.94 -27.01 -14.58
C GLN A 388 14.42 -28.24 -13.81
N ARG A 389 13.13 -28.55 -13.93
CA ARG A 389 12.45 -29.73 -13.35
C ARG A 389 11.70 -30.56 -14.39
N GLY A 390 11.79 -30.21 -15.68
CA GLY A 390 11.19 -31.00 -16.75
C GLY A 390 11.78 -32.42 -16.76
N GLY A 391 10.90 -33.41 -16.78
CA GLY A 391 11.24 -34.83 -16.91
C GLY A 391 11.40 -35.29 -18.35
#